data_AF-A0AAW0YF65-F1
#
_entry.id   AF-A0AAW0YF65-F1
#
_cell.length_a   1.000
_cell.length_b   1.000
_cell.length_c   1.000
_cell.angle_alpha   90.00
_cell.angle_beta   90.00
_cell.angle_gamma   90.00
#
_symmetry.space_group_name_H-M   'P 1'
#
loop_
_entity.id
_entity.type
_entity.pdbx_description
1 polymer ?
#
loop_
_entity_poly.entity_id
_entity_poly.type
_entity_poly.pdbx_seq_one_letter_code
_entity_poly.pdbx_strand_id
1 'polypeptide(L)'
;MALNYRHVAVTGPPGVGKTTLIQKIVSKLQAAGVTCEGFYTQELRQGSKRVGFDVVTLSGKTGVLARVKAESGNRREHRVGQYVVDLPAFESLALPLLRTQQPSYIGFG
;
A
#
# COMPACT_ATOMS: atom_id res chain seq x y z
N MET A 1 -5.67 22.43 -20.32
CA MET A 1 -6.66 22.16 -19.26
C MET A 1 -5.99 21.35 -18.16
N ALA A 2 -5.93 21.84 -16.93
CA ALA A 2 -5.45 21.04 -15.81
C ALA A 2 -6.49 19.95 -15.48
N LEU A 3 -6.05 18.69 -15.36
CA LEU A 3 -6.91 17.61 -14.89
C LEU A 3 -7.26 17.86 -13.42
N ASN A 4 -8.55 17.97 -13.12
CA ASN A 4 -9.03 18.18 -11.76
C ASN A 4 -9.20 16.82 -11.06
N TYR A 5 -8.16 16.34 -10.41
CA TYR A 5 -8.22 15.11 -9.62
C TYR A 5 -8.90 15.38 -8.28
N ARG A 6 -9.93 14.59 -7.93
CA ARG A 6 -10.52 14.62 -6.60
C ARG A 6 -9.84 13.57 -5.72
N HIS A 7 -9.22 14.02 -4.64
CA HIS A 7 -8.64 13.12 -3.64
C HIS A 7 -9.69 12.77 -2.59
N VAL A 8 -9.80 11.47 -2.28
CA VAL A 8 -10.72 10.96 -1.26
C VAL A 8 -9.90 10.28 -0.18
N ALA A 9 -10.11 10.69 1.07
CA ALA A 9 -9.50 10.06 2.24
C ALA A 9 -10.58 9.34 3.06
N VAL A 10 -10.29 8.10 3.47
CA VAL A 10 -11.17 7.30 4.32
C VAL A 10 -10.55 7.22 5.73
N THR A 11 -11.26 7.73 6.73
CA THR A 11 -10.80 7.78 8.13
C THR A 11 -11.67 6.94 9.05
N GLY A 12 -11.14 6.58 10.21
CA GLY A 12 -11.87 5.86 11.26
C GLY A 12 -10.94 5.09 12.18
N PRO A 13 -11.45 4.53 13.29
CA PRO A 13 -10.63 3.80 14.27
C PRO A 13 -9.80 2.65 13.66
N PRO A 14 -8.67 2.26 14.26
CA PRO A 14 -7.98 1.03 13.88
C PRO A 14 -8.91 -0.18 13.93
N GLY A 15 -8.79 -1.11 12.98
CA GLY A 15 -9.62 -2.32 12.94
C GLY A 15 -11.05 -2.15 12.42
N VAL A 16 -11.51 -0.93 12.10
CA VAL A 16 -12.89 -0.67 11.60
C VAL A 16 -13.20 -1.23 10.19
N GLY A 17 -12.21 -1.83 9.51
CA GLY A 17 -12.40 -2.43 8.18
C GLY A 17 -12.13 -1.52 6.99
N LYS A 18 -11.36 -0.43 7.16
CA LYS A 18 -10.97 0.48 6.06
C LYS A 18 -10.34 -0.26 4.87
N THR A 19 -9.38 -1.15 5.13
CA THR A 19 -8.73 -1.96 4.09
C THR A 19 -9.75 -2.83 3.35
N THR A 20 -10.68 -3.45 4.08
CA THR A 20 -11.76 -4.25 3.51
C THR A 20 -12.70 -3.41 2.64
N LEU A 21 -13.02 -2.19 3.06
CA LEU A 21 -13.81 -1.25 2.26
C LEU A 21 -13.11 -0.93 0.94
N ILE A 22 -11.82 -0.56 0.98
CA ILE A 22 -11.04 -0.23 -0.21
C ILE A 22 -10.97 -1.43 -1.15
N GLN A 23 -10.72 -2.64 -0.64
CA GLN A 23 -10.69 -3.86 -1.46
C GLN A 23 -12.03 -4.11 -2.18
N LYS A 24 -13.16 -3.91 -1.49
CA LYS A 24 -14.49 -4.03 -2.10
C LYS A 24 -14.74 -2.98 -3.18
N ILE A 25 -14.30 -1.74 -2.95
CA ILE A 25 -14.41 -0.66 -3.95
C ILE A 25 -13.58 -0.99 -5.19
N VAL A 26 -12.31 -1.38 -5.02
CA VAL A 26 -11.43 -1.78 -6.12
C VAL A 26 -12.04 -2.94 -6.91
N SER A 27 -12.54 -3.97 -6.24
CA SER A 27 -13.17 -5.12 -6.90
C SER A 27 -14.38 -4.70 -7.74
N LYS A 28 -15.23 -3.80 -7.23
CA LYS A 28 -16.38 -3.26 -8.00
C LYS A 28 -15.95 -2.42 -9.19
N LEU A 29 -14.91 -1.59 -9.04
CA LEU A 29 -14.37 -0.76 -10.13
C LEU A 29 -13.75 -1.61 -11.23
N GLN A 30 -12.96 -2.62 -10.86
CA GLN A 30 -12.37 -3.57 -11.81
C GLN A 30 -13.46 -4.36 -12.54
N ALA A 31 -14.52 -4.80 -11.85
CA ALA A 31 -15.67 -5.46 -12.46
C ALA A 31 -16.43 -4.55 -13.46
N ALA A 32 -16.35 -3.23 -13.27
CA ALA A 32 -16.89 -2.22 -14.18
C ALA A 32 -15.90 -1.82 -15.31
N GLY A 33 -14.75 -2.49 -15.43
CA GLY A 33 -13.75 -2.21 -16.46
C GLY A 33 -12.79 -1.06 -16.14
N VAL A 34 -12.78 -0.54 -14.91
CA VAL A 34 -11.87 0.53 -14.50
C VAL A 34 -10.53 -0.04 -14.03
N THR A 35 -9.45 0.36 -14.68
CA THR A 35 -8.08 0.02 -14.26
C THR A 35 -7.77 0.70 -12.93
N CYS A 36 -7.39 -0.09 -11.93
CA CYS A 36 -7.01 0.38 -10.61
C CYS A 36 -5.57 -0.04 -10.32
N GLU A 37 -4.73 0.92 -9.93
CA GLU A 37 -3.35 0.68 -9.51
C GLU A 37 -3.14 1.21 -8.08
N GLY A 38 -2.19 0.61 -7.37
CA GLY A 38 -1.90 0.97 -5.99
C GLY A 38 -1.62 -0.25 -5.13
N PHE A 39 -1.58 -0.01 -3.83
CA PHE A 39 -1.28 -1.03 -2.82
C PHE A 39 -2.09 -0.78 -1.55
N TYR A 40 -2.19 -1.82 -0.72
CA TYR A 40 -2.67 -1.73 0.64
C TYR A 40 -1.69 -2.45 1.58
N THR A 41 -1.79 -2.15 2.87
CA THR A 41 -1.01 -2.86 3.88
C THR A 41 -1.84 -3.95 4.54
N GLN A 42 -1.27 -5.13 4.70
CA GLN A 42 -1.90 -6.27 5.35
C GLN A 42 -1.20 -6.57 6.67
N GLU A 43 -1.98 -6.78 7.72
CA GLU A 43 -1.45 -7.19 9.01
C GLU A 43 -1.04 -8.67 8.96
N LEU A 44 0.20 -8.96 9.36
CA LEU A 44 0.71 -10.32 9.49
C LEU A 44 0.63 -10.76 10.96
N ARG A 45 -0.13 -11.83 11.21
CA ARG A 45 -0.30 -12.42 12.53
C ARG A 45 0.16 -13.88 12.53
N GLN A 46 0.81 -14.30 13.62
CA GLN A 46 1.08 -15.70 13.93
C GLN A 46 0.36 -16.03 15.24
N GLY A 47 -0.67 -16.87 15.16
CA GLY A 47 -1.61 -17.07 16.26
C GLY A 47 -2.26 -15.75 16.68
N SER A 48 -2.24 -15.44 17.98
CA SER A 48 -2.79 -14.19 18.52
C SER A 48 -1.86 -12.98 18.36
N LYS A 49 -0.58 -13.18 18.02
CA LYS A 49 0.43 -12.13 17.99
C LYS A 49 0.59 -11.50 16.61
N ARG A 50 0.63 -10.18 16.56
CA ARG A 50 0.98 -9.42 15.35
C ARG A 50 2.50 -9.37 15.16
N VAL A 51 2.98 -10.03 14.11
CA VAL A 51 4.41 -10.21 13.82
C VAL A 51 4.94 -9.26 12.74
N GLY A 52 4.06 -8.53 12.06
CA GLY A 52 4.48 -7.54 11.09
C GLY A 52 3.36 -7.04 10.18
N PHE A 53 3.79 -6.43 9.07
CA PHE A 53 2.94 -5.91 8.02
C PHE A 53 3.55 -6.20 6.66
N ASP A 54 2.70 -6.50 5.70
CA ASP A 54 3.05 -6.63 4.29
C ASP A 54 2.45 -5.50 3.48
N VAL A 55 3.11 -5.16 2.38
CA VAL A 55 2.52 -4.35 1.30
C VAL A 55 2.05 -5.31 0.23
N VAL A 56 0.79 -5.16 -0.18
CA VAL A 56 0.16 -5.97 -1.22
C VAL A 56 -0.34 -5.04 -2.32
N THR A 57 0.10 -5.27 -3.55
CA THR A 57 -0.34 -4.49 -4.71
C THR A 57 -1.71 -4.98 -5.20
N LEU A 58 -2.45 -4.12 -5.91
CA LEU A 58 -3.69 -4.53 -6.56
C LEU A 58 -3.48 -5.57 -7.68
N SER A 59 -2.23 -5.73 -8.15
CA SER A 59 -1.81 -6.79 -9.08
C SER A 59 -1.41 -8.10 -8.39
N GLY A 60 -1.53 -8.19 -7.06
CA GLY A 60 -1.28 -9.42 -6.30
C GLY A 60 0.19 -9.66 -5.91
N LYS A 61 1.08 -8.70 -6.13
CA LYS A 61 2.47 -8.78 -5.64
C LYS A 61 2.51 -8.43 -4.16
N THR A 62 3.36 -9.11 -3.40
CA THR A 62 3.51 -8.91 -1.95
C THR A 62 4.96 -8.67 -1.59
N GLY A 63 5.21 -7.72 -0.69
CA GLY A 63 6.52 -7.42 -0.13
C GLY A 63 6.42 -7.16 1.38
N VAL A 64 7.54 -7.35 2.09
CA VAL A 64 7.62 -7.04 3.52
C VAL A 64 7.60 -5.53 3.71
N LEU A 65 6.69 -5.03 4.55
CA LEU A 65 6.75 -3.63 5.01
C LEU A 65 7.54 -3.54 6.31
N ALA A 66 7.14 -4.34 7.31
CA ALA A 66 7.78 -4.33 8.61
C ALA A 66 7.65 -5.68 9.32
N ARG A 67 8.62 -6.00 10.17
CA ARG A 67 8.66 -7.23 10.98
C ARG A 67 9.12 -6.94 12.40
N VAL A 68 8.69 -7.76 13.35
CA VAL A 68 9.25 -7.74 14.70
C VAL A 68 10.71 -8.21 14.64
N LYS A 69 11.60 -7.45 15.27
CA LYS A 69 13.01 -7.82 15.43
C LYS A 69 13.47 -7.52 16.86
N ALA A 70 14.29 -8.38 17.43
CA ALA A 70 14.88 -8.17 18.75
C ALA A 70 15.66 -6.83 18.80
N GLU A 71 15.81 -6.27 19.99
CA GLU A 71 16.49 -4.97 20.22
C GLU A 71 17.99 -4.96 19.90
N SER A 72 18.56 -6.09 19.48
CA SER A 72 19.97 -6.22 19.06
C SER A 72 20.29 -5.55 17.71
N GLY A 73 19.51 -4.54 17.32
CA GLY A 73 19.66 -3.85 16.03
C GLY A 73 20.68 -2.72 16.08
N ASN A 74 21.50 -2.60 15.04
CA ASN A 74 22.37 -1.45 14.81
C ASN A 74 21.57 -0.12 14.84
N ARG A 75 22.20 0.99 15.24
CA ARG A 75 21.62 2.35 15.32
C ARG A 75 21.00 2.92 14.01
N ARG A 76 21.03 2.16 12.90
CA ARG A 76 20.62 2.60 11.55
C ARG A 76 19.31 1.99 11.06
N GLU A 77 18.58 1.24 11.88
CA GLU A 77 17.31 0.64 11.48
C GLU A 77 16.13 1.63 11.62
N HIS A 78 15.25 1.69 10.61
CA HIS A 78 14.00 2.43 10.70
C HIS A 78 12.99 1.65 11.54
N ARG A 79 12.59 2.21 12.70
CA ARG A 79 11.74 1.52 13.68
C ARG A 79 10.45 2.27 13.98
N VAL A 80 9.38 1.51 14.17
CA VAL A 80 8.08 1.97 14.70
C VAL A 80 7.65 0.98 15.80
N GLY A 81 7.86 1.35 17.06
CA GLY A 81 7.71 0.43 18.18
C GLY A 81 8.60 -0.80 18.03
N GLN A 82 8.02 -2.00 18.16
CA GLN A 82 8.75 -3.27 18.00
C GLN A 82 9.03 -3.66 16.53
N TYR A 83 8.54 -2.89 15.55
CA TYR A 83 8.64 -3.22 14.14
C TYR A 83 9.81 -2.51 13.48
N VAL A 84 10.66 -3.26 12.80
CA VAL A 84 11.69 -2.74 11.89
C VAL A 84 11.11 -2.69 10.48
N VAL A 85 11.20 -1.52 9.85
CA VAL A 85 10.70 -1.25 8.50
C VAL A 85 11.76 -1.63 7.47
N ASP A 86 11.34 -2.40 6.46
CA ASP A 86 12.15 -2.73 5.30
C ASP A 86 11.89 -1.69 4.19
N LEU A 87 12.62 -0.58 4.25
CA LEU A 87 12.48 0.49 3.25
C LEU A 87 12.78 0.00 1.83
N PRO A 88 13.89 -0.73 1.54
CA PRO A 88 14.15 -1.20 0.18
C PRO A 88 13.03 -2.07 -0.40
N ALA A 89 12.46 -2.99 0.40
CA ALA A 89 11.34 -3.81 -0.02
C ALA A 89 10.08 -2.97 -0.28
N PHE A 90 9.80 -1.99 0.59
CA PHE A 90 8.67 -1.09 0.40
C PHE A 90 8.84 -0.24 -0.87
N GLU A 91 9.98 0.41 -1.03
CA GLU A 91 10.22 1.37 -2.11
C GLU A 91 10.18 0.70 -3.49
N SER A 92 10.81 -0.46 -3.63
CA SER A 92 10.82 -1.21 -4.88
C SER A 92 9.42 -1.64 -5.34
N LEU A 93 8.49 -1.84 -4.40
CA LEU A 93 7.13 -2.30 -4.70
C LEU A 93 6.12 -1.15 -4.80
N ALA A 94 6.15 -0.20 -3.86
CA ALA A 94 5.14 0.83 -3.70
C ALA A 94 5.38 2.07 -4.58
N LEU A 95 6.63 2.55 -4.69
CA LEU A 95 6.92 3.79 -5.40
C LEU A 95 6.56 3.74 -6.90
N PRO A 96 6.81 2.64 -7.63
CA PRO A 96 6.39 2.55 -9.03
C PRO A 96 4.88 2.75 -9.23
N LEU A 97 4.06 2.35 -8.24
CA LEU A 97 2.60 2.44 -8.30
C LEU A 97 2.07 3.85 -8.01
N LEU A 98 2.89 4.71 -7.41
CA LEU A 98 2.54 6.10 -7.10
C LEU A 98 2.98 7.07 -8.19
N ARG A 99 3.70 6.59 -9.21
CA ARG A 99 4.06 7.40 -10.36
C ARG A 99 2.82 7.63 -11.21
N THR A 100 2.26 8.82 -11.14
CA THR A 100 1.25 9.27 -12.09
C THR A 100 1.83 9.25 -13.50
N GLN A 101 1.22 8.48 -14.40
CA GLN A 101 1.39 8.69 -15.84
C GLN A 101 0.98 10.12 -16.14
N GLN A 102 1.90 10.91 -16.69
CA GLN A 102 1.53 12.14 -17.38
C GLN A 102 0.52 11.73 -18.47
N PRO A 103 -0.62 12.43 -18.63
CA PRO A 103 -1.53 12.13 -19.72
C PRO A 103 -0.75 12.22 -21.03
N SER A 104 -0.67 11.13 -21.79
CA SER A 104 -0.16 11.17 -23.14
C SER A 104 -1.05 12.11 -23.94
N TYR A 105 -0.51 13.26 -24.36
CA TYR A 105 -1.16 14.10 -25.35
C TYR A 105 -1.39 13.25 -26.59
N ILE A 106 -2.65 12.94 -26.88
CA ILE A 106 -3.04 12.37 -28.17
C ILE A 106 -2.90 13.52 -29.16
N GLY A 107 -1.75 13.58 -29.84
CA GLY A 107 -1.56 14.47 -30.97
C GLY A 107 -2.50 14.02 -32.08
N PHE A 108 -3.53 14.83 -32.36
CA PHE A 108 -4.25 14.75 -33.62
C PHE A 108 -3.33 15.37 -34.68
N GLY A 109 -2.82 14.52 -35.58
CA GLY A 109 -2.33 14.93 -36.88
C GLY A 109 -3.47 15.01 -37.88
#